data_AF-A0A497F7E4-F1
#
_entry.id   AF-A0A497F7E4-F1
#
_cell.length_a   1.000
_cell.length_b   1.000
_cell.length_c   1.000
_cell.angle_alpha   90.00
_cell.angle_beta   90.00
_cell.angle_gamma   90.00
#
_symmetry.space_group_name_H-M   'P 1'
#
loop_
_entity.id
_entity.type
_entity.pdbx_description
1 polymer ?
#
loop_
_entity_poly.entity_id
_entity_poly.type
_entity_poly.pdbx_seq_one_letter_code
_entity_poly.pdbx_strand_id
1 'polypeptide(L)'
;MHVETAKWFREVYLSHRERYIGIVREQVEKLGTDIEEWSSKLIPFPRRTLREEIYRASELALGRRIELYDLRKFFATHMALRGAPGQVVDILQGRTPPKEFEVLMRHYVTIGQGTWIQDLRNWYNKSASKILH
;
A
#
# COMPACT_ATOMS: atom_id res chain seq x y z
N MET A 1 -5.17 -6.57 8.79
CA MET A 1 -3.85 -6.99 8.32
C MET A 1 -3.67 -8.43 8.76
N HIS A 2 -3.25 -9.32 7.87
CA HIS A 2 -2.96 -10.71 8.23
C HIS A 2 -1.90 -10.73 9.34
N VAL A 3 -2.01 -11.64 10.31
CA VAL A 3 -1.12 -11.68 11.48
C VAL A 3 0.34 -11.85 11.04
N GLU A 4 0.57 -12.67 10.02
CA GLU A 4 1.90 -12.90 9.46
C GLU A 4 2.47 -11.65 8.78
N THR A 5 1.66 -10.91 8.01
CA THR A 5 2.09 -9.65 7.40
C THR A 5 2.42 -8.61 8.48
N ALA A 6 1.59 -8.51 9.52
CA ALA A 6 1.82 -7.61 10.65
C ALA A 6 3.11 -7.95 11.40
N LYS A 7 3.37 -9.24 11.58
CA LYS A 7 4.58 -9.77 12.20
C LYS A 7 5.81 -9.44 11.35
N TRP A 8 5.78 -9.78 10.07
CA TRP A 8 6.87 -9.48 9.13
C TRP A 8 7.17 -7.97 9.05
N PHE A 9 6.12 -7.13 9.04
CA PHE A 9 6.32 -5.68 9.06
C PHE A 9 7.12 -5.23 10.29
N ARG A 10 6.72 -5.69 11.48
CA ARG A 10 7.36 -5.30 12.73
C ARG A 10 8.77 -5.87 12.88
N GLU A 11 8.97 -7.12 12.51
CA GLU A 11 10.21 -7.85 12.78
C GLU A 11 11.26 -7.67 11.69
N VAL A 12 10.85 -7.39 10.45
CA VAL A 12 11.75 -7.35 9.29
C VAL A 12 11.73 -5.99 8.62
N TYR A 13 10.55 -5.55 8.15
CA TYR A 13 10.46 -4.37 7.29
C TYR A 13 10.85 -3.08 8.00
N LEU A 14 10.29 -2.81 9.19
CA LEU A 14 10.53 -1.56 9.90
C LEU A 14 12.02 -1.40 10.24
N SER A 15 12.68 -2.47 10.70
CA SER A 15 14.13 -2.44 10.97
C SER A 15 14.95 -2.20 9.70
N HIS A 16 14.59 -2.84 8.58
CA HIS A 16 15.24 -2.59 7.30
C HIS A 16 15.05 -1.14 6.83
N ARG A 17 13.84 -0.60 6.96
CA ARG A 17 13.49 0.78 6.63
C ARG A 17 14.31 1.79 7.43
N GLU A 18 14.38 1.63 8.76
CA GLU A 18 15.16 2.54 9.62
C GLU A 18 16.64 2.52 9.24
N ARG A 19 17.19 1.33 8.98
CA ARG A 19 18.57 1.18 8.50
C ARG A 19 18.78 1.89 7.17
N TYR A 20 17.87 1.72 6.20
CA TYR A 20 17.96 2.41 4.92
C TYR A 20 17.93 3.93 5.09
N ILE A 21 17.00 4.44 5.88
CA ILE A 21 16.88 5.88 6.17
C ILE A 21 18.21 6.40 6.73
N GLY A 22 18.79 5.73 7.73
CA GLY A 22 20.06 6.13 8.33
C GLY A 22 21.23 6.18 7.33
N ILE A 23 21.25 5.27 6.33
CA ILE A 23 22.31 5.22 5.32
C ILE A 23 22.19 6.35 4.30
N VAL A 24 20.98 6.65 3.83
CA VAL A 24 20.77 7.58 2.70
C VAL A 24 20.36 8.98 3.10
N ARG A 25 20.06 9.23 4.39
CA ARG A 25 19.55 10.51 4.91
C ARG A 25 20.34 11.71 4.40
N GLU A 26 21.65 11.71 4.57
CA GLU A 26 22.51 12.82 4.15
C GLU A 26 22.46 13.07 2.63
N GLN A 27 22.34 12.00 1.84
CA GLN A 27 22.26 12.12 0.38
C GLN A 27 20.91 12.71 -0.03
N VAL A 28 19.82 12.28 0.62
CA VAL A 28 18.48 12.80 0.38
C VAL A 28 18.37 14.27 0.81
N GLU A 29 19.04 14.65 1.89
CA GLU A 29 19.07 16.02 2.40
C GLU A 29 19.80 16.95 1.42
N LYS A 30 20.94 16.50 0.87
CA LYS A 30 21.68 17.23 -0.17
C LYS A 30 20.89 17.43 -1.46
N LEU A 31 19.88 16.61 -1.71
CA LEU A 31 18.97 16.76 -2.85
C LEU A 31 17.82 17.76 -2.57
N GLY A 32 17.81 18.42 -1.41
CA GLY A 32 16.80 19.42 -1.04
C GLY A 32 15.44 18.82 -0.69
N THR A 33 15.38 17.54 -0.34
CA THR A 33 14.14 16.88 0.09
C THR A 33 13.91 17.14 1.58
N ASP A 34 12.67 17.45 1.96
CA ASP A 34 12.26 17.50 3.37
C ASP A 34 12.46 16.12 4.02
N ILE A 35 13.42 16.06 4.95
CA ILE A 35 13.81 14.82 5.63
C ILE A 35 12.73 14.33 6.58
N GLU A 36 12.01 15.21 7.26
CA GLU A 36 10.94 14.81 8.17
C GLU A 36 9.78 14.21 7.37
N GLU A 37 9.37 14.89 6.31
CA GLU A 37 8.31 14.40 5.43
C GLU A 37 8.72 13.08 4.75
N TRP A 38 9.93 13.00 4.19
CA TRP A 38 10.41 11.79 3.53
C TRP A 38 10.56 10.61 4.49
N SER A 39 11.17 10.82 5.66
CA SER A 39 11.38 9.77 6.66
C SER A 39 10.10 9.39 7.41
N SER A 40 8.99 10.12 7.26
CA SER A 40 7.68 9.71 7.76
C SER A 40 6.98 8.67 6.86
N LYS A 41 7.37 8.59 5.58
CA LYS A 41 6.70 7.74 4.58
C LYS A 41 6.87 6.26 4.91
N LEU A 42 5.79 5.47 4.87
CA LEU A 42 5.87 4.03 5.11
C LEU A 42 6.91 3.37 4.18
N ILE A 43 6.99 3.82 2.93
CA ILE A 43 7.88 3.32 1.88
C ILE A 43 8.74 4.48 1.38
N PRO A 44 9.87 4.79 2.04
CA PRO A 44 10.72 5.95 1.73
C PRO A 44 11.74 5.65 0.61
N PHE A 45 11.41 4.74 -0.31
CA PHE A 45 12.29 4.30 -1.38
C PHE A 45 11.97 5.01 -2.70
N PRO A 46 12.96 5.28 -3.55
CA PRO A 46 12.72 5.77 -4.90
C PRO A 46 11.82 4.81 -5.69
N ARG A 47 10.89 5.37 -6.48
CA ARG A 47 9.98 4.57 -7.32
C ARG A 47 10.71 3.62 -8.27
N ARG A 48 11.89 4.02 -8.75
CA ARG A 48 12.75 3.19 -9.61
C ARG A 48 13.21 1.93 -8.87
N THR A 49 13.75 2.10 -7.67
CA THR A 49 14.22 0.99 -6.82
C THR A 49 13.10 0.02 -6.50
N LEU A 50 11.90 0.53 -6.15
CA LEU A 50 10.74 -0.32 -5.89
C LEU A 50 10.32 -1.13 -7.12
N ARG A 51 10.33 -0.50 -8.30
CA ARG A 51 10.01 -1.18 -9.56
C ARG A 51 11.00 -2.31 -9.85
N GLU A 52 12.29 -2.02 -9.73
CA GLU A 52 13.37 -2.99 -9.96
C GLU A 52 13.26 -4.18 -9.00
N GLU A 53 12.99 -3.93 -7.72
CA GLU A 53 12.89 -5.00 -6.74
C GLU A 53 11.62 -5.84 -6.93
N ILE A 54 10.51 -5.24 -7.37
CA ILE A 54 9.32 -5.99 -7.76
C ILE A 54 9.61 -6.89 -8.96
N TYR A 55 10.28 -6.38 -9.99
CA TYR A 55 10.65 -7.18 -11.15
C TYR A 55 11.56 -8.34 -10.76
N ARG A 56 12.61 -8.07 -9.99
CA ARG A 56 13.54 -9.09 -9.48
C ARG A 56 12.81 -10.16 -8.67
N ALA A 57 11.95 -9.76 -7.73
CA ALA A 57 11.18 -10.69 -6.91
C ALA A 57 10.23 -11.54 -7.78
N SER A 58 9.61 -10.95 -8.80
CA SER A 58 8.72 -11.68 -9.72
C SER A 58 9.48 -12.69 -10.59
N GLU A 59 10.67 -12.33 -11.08
CA GLU A 59 11.53 -13.26 -11.83
C GLU A 59 11.95 -14.45 -10.96
N LEU A 60 12.36 -14.19 -9.72
CA LEU A 60 12.77 -15.24 -8.79
C LEU A 60 11.60 -16.16 -8.42
N ALA A 61 10.41 -15.61 -8.19
CA ALA A 61 9.26 -16.40 -7.75
C ALA A 61 8.53 -17.12 -8.90
N LEU A 62 8.49 -16.53 -10.10
CA LEU A 62 7.62 -16.98 -11.20
C LEU A 62 8.37 -17.26 -12.51
N GLY A 63 9.67 -17.01 -12.58
CA GLY A 63 10.45 -17.13 -13.81
C GLY A 63 10.15 -16.06 -14.87
N ARG A 64 9.37 -15.02 -14.54
CA ARG A 64 9.02 -13.93 -15.45
C ARG A 64 8.76 -12.63 -14.71
N ARG A 65 8.92 -11.50 -15.40
CA ARG A 65 8.54 -10.18 -14.88
C ARG A 65 7.02 -10.02 -14.86
N ILE A 66 6.49 -9.55 -13.74
CA ILE A 66 5.12 -9.04 -13.68
C ILE A 66 5.16 -7.54 -13.91
N GLU A 67 4.32 -7.03 -14.82
CA GLU A 67 4.18 -5.59 -14.98
C GLU A 67 3.49 -4.95 -13.76
N LEU A 68 3.94 -3.75 -13.38
CA LEU A 68 3.36 -3.04 -12.23
C LEU A 68 1.85 -2.78 -12.42
N TYR A 69 1.42 -2.60 -13.67
CA TYR A 69 0.01 -2.43 -13.99
C TYR A 69 -0.80 -3.71 -13.70
N ASP A 70 -0.21 -4.89 -13.98
CA ASP A 70 -0.85 -6.18 -13.73
C ASP A 70 -1.02 -6.44 -12.24
N LEU A 71 -0.07 -6.03 -11.39
CA LEU A 71 -0.24 -6.11 -9.94
C LEU A 71 -1.44 -5.29 -9.46
N ARG A 72 -1.59 -4.06 -9.98
CA ARG A 72 -2.74 -3.21 -9.64
C ARG A 72 -4.06 -3.82 -10.14
N LYS A 73 -4.07 -4.34 -11.37
CA LYS A 73 -5.25 -5.01 -11.94
C LYS A 73 -5.62 -6.25 -11.13
N PHE A 74 -4.64 -7.10 -10.82
CA PHE A 74 -4.82 -8.27 -9.99
C PHE A 74 -5.44 -7.92 -8.63
N PHE A 75 -4.90 -6.90 -7.94
CA PHE A 75 -5.48 -6.45 -6.68
C PHE A 75 -6.95 -6.03 -6.83
N ALA A 76 -7.28 -5.18 -7.81
CA ALA A 76 -8.66 -4.76 -8.04
C ALA A 76 -9.60 -5.94 -8.32
N THR A 77 -9.20 -6.83 -9.23
CA THR A 77 -9.97 -8.01 -9.59
C THR A 77 -10.16 -8.93 -8.39
N HIS A 78 -9.11 -9.17 -7.61
CA HIS A 78 -9.16 -10.01 -6.41
C HIS A 78 -10.12 -9.46 -5.36
N MET A 79 -10.07 -8.15 -5.11
CA MET A 79 -10.98 -7.47 -4.18
C MET A 79 -12.43 -7.54 -4.65
N ALA A 80 -12.68 -7.27 -5.94
CA ALA A 80 -14.03 -7.33 -6.51
C ALA A 80 -14.63 -8.74 -6.45
N LEU A 81 -13.86 -9.77 -6.79
CA LEU A 81 -14.29 -11.18 -6.69
C LEU A 81 -14.62 -11.61 -5.26
N ARG A 82 -14.06 -10.93 -4.25
CA ARG A 82 -14.32 -11.16 -2.83
C ARG A 82 -15.49 -10.31 -2.29
N GLY A 83 -16.17 -9.57 -3.16
CA GLY A 83 -17.34 -8.78 -2.83
C GLY A 83 -17.04 -7.36 -2.34
N ALA A 84 -15.80 -6.87 -2.48
CA ALA A 84 -15.50 -5.48 -2.15
C ALA A 84 -16.20 -4.52 -3.13
N PRO A 85 -16.91 -3.49 -2.65
CA PRO A 85 -17.55 -2.50 -3.52
C PRO A 85 -16.52 -1.78 -4.41
N GLY A 86 -16.88 -1.48 -5.67
CA GLY A 86 -15.97 -0.81 -6.61
C GLY A 86 -15.38 0.50 -6.06
N GLN A 87 -16.21 1.32 -5.41
CA GLN A 87 -15.78 2.55 -4.74
C GLN A 87 -14.73 2.30 -3.65
N VAL A 88 -14.87 1.22 -2.87
CA VAL A 88 -13.88 0.83 -1.85
C VAL A 88 -12.57 0.43 -2.52
N VAL A 89 -12.63 -0.30 -3.63
CA VAL A 89 -11.43 -0.69 -4.40
C VAL A 89 -10.73 0.55 -4.98
N ASP A 90 -11.49 1.50 -5.53
CA ASP A 90 -10.94 2.74 -6.10
C ASP A 90 -10.26 3.61 -5.04
N ILE A 91 -10.88 3.73 -3.85
CA ILE A 91 -10.30 4.41 -2.69
C ILE A 91 -8.99 3.72 -2.27
N LEU A 92 -9.00 2.40 -2.11
CA LEU A 92 -7.80 1.64 -1.70
C LEU A 92 -6.67 1.73 -2.73
N GLN A 93 -6.98 1.93 -4.01
CA GLN A 93 -6.00 2.13 -5.07
C GLN A 93 -5.54 3.57 -5.24
N GLY A 94 -6.15 4.52 -4.53
CA GLY A 94 -5.91 5.95 -4.71
C GLY A 94 -6.36 6.46 -6.07
N ARG A 95 -7.39 5.84 -6.67
CA ARG A 95 -7.98 6.23 -7.96
C ARG A 95 -9.05 7.32 -7.82
N THR A 96 -9.56 7.54 -6.61
CA THR A 96 -10.61 8.53 -6.34
C THR A 96 -10.01 9.94 -6.24
N PRO A 97 -10.46 10.92 -7.06
CA PRO A 97 -10.06 12.31 -6.95
C PRO A 97 -10.36 12.90 -5.55
N PRO A 98 -9.57 13.88 -5.06
CA PRO A 98 -9.75 14.42 -3.70
C PRO A 98 -11.17 14.90 -3.38
N LYS A 99 -11.85 15.56 -4.33
CA LYS A 99 -13.24 16.03 -4.15
C LYS A 99 -14.25 14.89 -4.02
N GLU A 100 -14.13 13.87 -4.88
CA GLU A 100 -14.99 12.69 -4.81
C GLU A 100 -14.71 11.89 -3.55
N PHE A 101 -13.44 11.81 -3.16
CA PHE A 101 -13.00 11.20 -1.91
C PHE A 101 -13.63 11.92 -0.71
N GLU A 102 -13.58 13.26 -0.65
CA GLU A 102 -14.22 14.05 0.41
C GLU A 102 -15.74 13.86 0.48
N VAL A 103 -16.41 13.79 -0.66
CA VAL A 103 -17.87 13.57 -0.73
C VAL A 103 -18.22 12.17 -0.26
N LEU A 104 -17.52 11.14 -0.75
CA LEU A 104 -17.64 9.76 -0.28
C LEU A 104 -17.40 9.69 1.23
N MET A 105 -16.33 10.32 1.69
CA MET A 105 -15.97 10.41 3.11
C MET A 105 -17.09 11.02 3.95
N ARG A 106 -17.73 12.10 3.50
CA ARG A 106 -18.88 12.69 4.21
C ARG A 106 -20.06 11.72 4.27
N HIS A 107 -20.40 11.05 3.17
CA HIS A 107 -21.49 10.07 3.15
C HIS A 107 -21.21 8.86 4.05
N TYR A 108 -19.99 8.33 4.05
CA TYR A 108 -19.59 7.24 4.94
C TYR A 108 -19.52 7.65 6.41
N VAL A 109 -19.03 8.86 6.73
CA VAL A 109 -19.02 9.41 8.10
C VAL A 109 -20.44 9.62 8.63
N THR A 110 -21.39 9.96 7.76
CA THR A 110 -22.81 10.13 8.14
C THR A 110 -23.51 8.79 8.38
N ILE A 111 -23.08 7.71 7.70
CA ILE A 111 -23.66 6.36 7.82
C ILE A 111 -22.96 5.53 8.92
N GLY A 112 -21.66 5.72 9.11
CA GLY A 112 -20.84 5.03 10.11
C GLY A 112 -20.17 6.06 11.00
N GLN A 113 -20.70 6.25 12.21
CA GLN A 113 -20.32 7.19 13.27
C GLN A 113 -18.79 7.39 13.47
N GLY A 114 -18.08 7.99 12.52
CA GLY A 114 -16.62 8.12 12.52
C GLY A 114 -15.80 6.84 12.26
N THR A 115 -16.42 5.72 11.82
CA THR A 115 -15.76 4.39 11.76
C THR A 115 -15.26 3.96 10.38
N TRP A 116 -15.34 4.83 9.37
CA TRP A 116 -15.03 4.51 7.97
C TRP A 116 -13.64 3.86 7.72
N ILE A 117 -12.61 4.22 8.48
CA ILE A 117 -11.28 3.57 8.40
C ILE A 117 -11.38 2.10 8.82
N GLN A 118 -12.17 1.81 9.85
CA GLN A 118 -12.41 0.43 10.28
C GLN A 118 -13.21 -0.32 9.22
N ASP A 119 -14.18 0.32 8.55
CA ASP A 119 -14.94 -0.30 7.47
C ASP A 119 -14.08 -0.62 6.25
N LEU A 120 -13.22 0.32 5.81
CA LEU A 120 -12.22 0.07 4.77
C LEU A 120 -11.27 -1.06 5.16
N ARG A 121 -10.81 -1.05 6.42
CA ARG A 121 -9.96 -2.11 6.98
C ARG A 121 -10.68 -3.45 7.01
N ASN A 122 -11.97 -3.48 7.32
CA ASN A 122 -12.78 -4.70 7.35
C ASN A 122 -12.96 -5.27 5.94
N TRP A 123 -13.29 -4.42 4.96
CA TRP A 123 -13.35 -4.81 3.55
C TRP A 123 -12.01 -5.34 3.05
N TYR A 124 -10.92 -4.64 3.35
CA TYR A 124 -9.57 -5.10 3.04
C TYR A 124 -9.26 -6.45 3.69
N ASN A 125 -9.50 -6.62 5.00
CA ASN A 125 -9.19 -7.87 5.69
C ASN A 125 -9.99 -9.04 5.16
N LYS A 126 -11.31 -8.86 5.00
CA LYS A 126 -12.20 -9.89 4.47
C LYS A 126 -11.78 -10.32 3.06
N SER A 127 -11.34 -9.35 2.25
CA SER A 127 -11.05 -9.58 0.83
C SER A 127 -9.60 -10.01 0.57
N ALA A 128 -8.63 -9.54 1.35
CA ALA A 128 -7.19 -9.80 1.16
C ALA A 128 -6.67 -11.02 1.94
N SER A 129 -7.47 -11.58 2.87
CA SER A 129 -7.09 -12.70 3.76
C SER A 129 -6.54 -13.96 3.07
N LYS A 130 -6.65 -14.10 1.74
CA LYS A 130 -6.22 -15.30 1.01
C LYS A 130 -5.29 -15.00 -0.18
N ILE A 131 -4.48 -13.94 -0.11
CA ILE A 131 -3.42 -13.68 -1.11
C ILE A 131 -2.15 -14.50 -0.79
N LEU A 132 -2.01 -15.00 0.45
CA LEU A 132 -0.83 -15.71 0.96
C LEU A 132 -1.10 -17.19 1.31
N HIS A 133 -1.83 -17.92 0.46
CA HIS A 133 -1.96 -19.38 0.58
C HIS A 133 -1.23 -20.09 -0.55
#